data_AF-A0A0P0Z6T8-F1
#
_entry.id   AF-A0A0P0Z6T8-F1
#
_cell.length_a   1.000
_cell.length_b   1.000
_cell.length_c   1.000
_cell.angle_alpha   90.00
_cell.angle_beta   90.00
_cell.angle_gamma   90.00
#
_symmetry.space_group_name_H-M   'P 1'
#
loop_
_entity.id
_entity.type
_entity.pdbx_description
1 polymer ?
#
loop_
_entity_poly.entity_id
_entity_poly.type
_entity_poly.pdbx_seq_one_letter_code
_entity_poly.pdbx_strand_id
1 'polypeptide(L)'
;MAKTWAKAPSPCIDVCKFRDRGHCIGCTMTKDEKKRFKRLDGKEEKRAFFLVLIERLEERGRLDYWTRMYRRRCERKERPCVLDKDKMEVGRQARKEAA
;
A
#
# COMPACT_ATOMS: atom_id res chain seq x y z
N MET A 1 12.28 -7.99 14.61
CA MET A 1 11.48 -8.28 13.41
C MET A 1 10.90 -6.99 12.79
N ALA A 2 11.71 -6.20 12.07
CA ALA A 2 11.33 -4.85 11.62
C ALA A 2 11.58 -4.55 10.13
N LYS A 3 12.26 -5.44 9.39
CA LYS A 3 12.69 -5.20 7.99
C LYS A 3 11.60 -5.38 6.92
N THR A 4 10.43 -5.94 7.27
CA THR A 4 9.35 -6.21 6.30
C THR A 4 8.87 -4.92 5.62
N TRP A 5 8.59 -3.88 6.39
CA TRP A 5 8.10 -2.59 5.91
C TRP A 5 9.18 -1.77 5.19
N ALA A 6 10.42 -1.79 5.68
CA ALA A 6 11.55 -1.12 5.03
C ALA A 6 11.82 -1.69 3.62
N LYS A 7 11.72 -3.02 3.46
CA LYS A 7 11.92 -3.73 2.20
C LYS A 7 10.65 -3.89 1.35
N ALA A 8 9.51 -3.37 1.82
CA ALA A 8 8.21 -3.55 1.15
C ALA A 8 8.29 -3.11 -0.33
N PRO A 9 7.88 -3.97 -1.28
CA PRO A 9 7.81 -3.58 -2.67
C PRO A 9 6.73 -2.50 -2.86
N SER A 10 6.86 -1.70 -3.92
CA SER A 10 5.91 -0.63 -4.22
C SER A 10 4.47 -1.16 -4.32
N PRO A 11 3.47 -0.47 -3.71
CA PRO A 11 2.05 -0.84 -3.75
C PRO A 11 1.40 -0.70 -5.13
N CYS A 12 2.14 -0.27 -6.13
CA CYS A 12 1.69 -0.28 -7.53
C CYS A 12 1.40 -1.74 -7.96
N ILE A 13 0.43 -1.94 -8.84
CA ILE A 13 0.13 -3.25 -9.47
C ILE A 13 0.29 -3.20 -11.00
N ASP A 14 1.12 -2.27 -11.48
CA ASP A 14 1.51 -2.04 -12.90
C ASP A 14 0.37 -1.71 -13.88
N VAL A 15 -0.88 -1.61 -13.43
CA VAL A 15 -2.03 -1.21 -14.28
C VAL A 15 -2.27 0.30 -14.31
N CYS A 16 -1.21 1.10 -14.19
CA CYS A 16 -1.31 2.56 -14.01
C CYS A 16 -2.21 3.23 -15.07
N LYS A 17 -3.43 3.58 -14.68
CA LYS A 17 -4.39 4.34 -15.49
C LYS A 17 -5.02 5.42 -14.61
N PHE A 18 -4.60 6.67 -14.80
CA PHE A 18 -4.99 7.82 -13.98
C PHE A 18 -6.25 8.51 -14.51
N ARG A 19 -7.35 7.77 -14.63
CA ARG A 19 -8.61 8.28 -15.20
C ARG A 19 -9.56 8.85 -14.14
N ASP A 20 -9.26 8.65 -12.86
CA ASP A 20 -10.12 9.01 -11.74
C ASP A 20 -9.57 10.24 -11.00
N ARG A 21 -9.84 11.46 -11.51
CA ARG A 21 -9.38 12.72 -10.88
C ARG A 21 -7.89 12.72 -10.52
N GLY A 22 -7.04 12.10 -11.36
CA GLY A 22 -5.59 11.96 -11.12
C GLY A 22 -5.15 10.75 -10.29
N HIS A 23 -6.09 9.92 -9.83
CA HIS A 23 -5.82 8.66 -9.13
C HIS A 23 -5.79 7.47 -10.10
N CYS A 24 -4.90 6.52 -9.81
CA CYS A 24 -4.81 5.25 -10.52
C CYS A 24 -6.03 4.37 -10.21
N ILE A 25 -6.73 3.87 -11.22
CA ILE A 25 -7.89 2.97 -11.00
C ILE A 25 -7.55 1.63 -10.32
N GLY A 26 -6.27 1.24 -10.33
CA GLY A 26 -5.82 -0.03 -9.78
C GLY A 26 -5.34 0.08 -8.33
N CYS A 27 -4.40 0.99 -8.07
CA CYS A 27 -3.80 1.15 -6.76
C CYS A 27 -4.18 2.46 -6.07
N THR A 28 -5.12 3.24 -6.63
CA THR A 28 -5.66 4.52 -6.10
C THR A 28 -4.64 5.62 -5.83
N MET A 29 -3.35 5.36 -5.98
CA MET A 29 -2.29 6.36 -5.89
C MET A 29 -2.36 7.36 -7.04
N THR A 30 -2.00 8.60 -6.74
CA THR A 30 -1.65 9.64 -7.71
C THR A 30 -0.25 9.42 -8.31
N LYS A 31 0.07 10.16 -9.38
CA LYS A 31 1.42 10.16 -9.96
C LYS A 31 2.47 10.68 -8.96
N ASP A 32 2.14 11.72 -8.21
CA ASP A 32 3.01 12.33 -7.21
C ASP A 32 3.31 11.39 -6.05
N GLU A 33 2.28 10.69 -5.53
CA GLU A 33 2.47 9.67 -4.50
C GLU A 33 3.38 8.53 -5.00
N LYS A 34 3.24 8.12 -6.26
CA LYS A 34 4.12 7.10 -6.87
C LYS A 34 5.57 7.58 -6.93
N LYS A 35 5.79 8.87 -7.25
CA LYS A 35 7.13 9.46 -7.28
C LYS A 35 7.71 9.63 -5.87
N ARG A 36 6.89 10.05 -4.91
CA ARG A 36 7.25 10.18 -3.49
C ARG A 36 7.62 8.83 -2.89
N PHE A 37 6.87 7.77 -3.17
CA PHE A 37 7.14 6.42 -2.64
C PHE A 37 8.53 5.90 -3.00
N LYS A 38 9.07 6.25 -4.19
CA LYS A 38 10.45 5.87 -4.58
C LYS A 38 11.53 6.54 -3.72
N ARG A 39 11.20 7.68 -3.10
CA ARG A 39 12.09 8.46 -2.22
C ARG A 39 11.91 8.13 -0.74
N LEU A 40 10.82 7.44 -0.39
CA LEU A 40 10.60 6.96 0.97
C LEU A 40 11.58 5.81 1.24
N ASP A 41 12.46 5.99 2.21
CA ASP A 41 13.30 4.90 2.71
C ASP A 41 12.86 4.43 4.11
N GLY A 42 12.17 5.30 4.85
CA GLY A 42 11.67 5.06 6.21
C GLY A 42 10.64 3.93 6.31
N LYS A 43 10.84 3.03 7.28
CA LYS A 43 9.91 1.96 7.65
C LYS A 43 8.53 2.51 8.02
N GLU A 44 8.51 3.56 8.85
CA GLU A 44 7.27 4.17 9.36
C GLU A 44 6.53 4.94 8.28
N GLU A 45 7.24 5.72 7.47
CA GLU A 45 6.62 6.43 6.34
C GLU A 45 5.99 5.47 5.33
N LYS A 46 6.67 4.36 5.00
CA LYS A 46 6.11 3.32 4.15
C LYS A 46 4.86 2.72 4.80
N ARG A 47 4.93 2.35 6.09
CA ARG A 47 3.78 1.79 6.82
C ARG A 47 2.58 2.74 6.79
N ALA A 48 2.77 4.00 7.19
CA ALA A 48 1.72 5.01 7.17
C ALA A 48 1.13 5.20 5.77
N PHE A 49 1.97 5.22 4.74
CA PHE A 49 1.52 5.30 3.35
C PHE A 49 0.64 4.11 2.94
N PHE A 50 1.02 2.89 3.30
CA PHE A 50 0.22 1.69 3.01
C PHE A 50 -1.13 1.71 3.73
N LEU A 51 -1.17 2.16 4.99
CA LEU A 51 -2.42 2.24 5.77
C LEU A 51 -3.43 3.18 5.10
N VAL A 52 -3.01 4.39 4.76
CA VAL A 52 -3.85 5.37 4.05
C VAL A 52 -4.30 4.83 2.69
N LEU A 53 -3.41 4.09 2.00
CA LEU A 53 -3.75 3.52 0.70
C LEU A 53 -4.79 2.41 0.80
N ILE A 54 -4.66 1.54 1.79
CA ILE A 54 -5.60 0.44 2.07
C ILE A 54 -6.98 1.01 2.38
N GLU A 55 -7.07 2.01 3.25
CA GLU A 55 -8.34 2.68 3.57
C GLU A 55 -9.02 3.23 2.30
N ARG A 56 -8.28 3.97 1.46
CA ARG A 56 -8.81 4.47 0.18
C ARG A 56 -9.23 3.35 -0.78
N LEU A 57 -8.54 2.21 -0.76
CA LEU A 57 -8.88 1.05 -1.58
C LEU A 57 -10.14 0.35 -1.07
N GLU A 58 -10.36 0.32 0.24
CA GLU A 58 -11.57 -0.19 0.89
C GLU A 58 -12.78 0.69 0.56
N GLU A 59 -12.66 2.01 0.71
CA GLU A 59 -13.72 2.97 0.34
C GLU A 59 -14.14 2.84 -1.13
N ARG A 60 -13.19 2.46 -2.00
CA ARG A 60 -13.43 2.27 -3.43
C ARG A 60 -13.82 0.83 -3.81
N GLY A 61 -13.91 -0.07 -2.83
CA GLY A 61 -14.27 -1.49 -3.04
C GLY A 61 -13.25 -2.28 -3.86
N ARG A 62 -11.98 -1.85 -3.89
CA ARG A 62 -10.90 -2.47 -4.71
C ARG A 62 -9.82 -3.16 -3.89
N LEU A 63 -9.95 -3.20 -2.56
CA LEU A 63 -8.94 -3.78 -1.68
C LEU A 63 -8.66 -5.26 -2.00
N ASP A 64 -9.68 -6.08 -2.25
CA ASP A 64 -9.50 -7.52 -2.51
C ASP A 64 -8.69 -7.77 -3.79
N TYR A 65 -9.11 -7.13 -4.88
CA TYR A 65 -8.40 -7.18 -6.16
C TYR A 65 -6.96 -6.68 -6.04
N TRP A 66 -6.76 -5.55 -5.36
CA TRP A 66 -5.43 -4.99 -5.15
C TRP A 66 -4.57 -5.93 -4.31
N THR A 67 -5.09 -6.50 -3.23
CA THR A 67 -4.39 -7.45 -2.35
C THR A 67 -3.91 -8.68 -3.12
N ARG A 68 -4.78 -9.25 -3.96
CA ARG A 68 -4.43 -10.39 -4.82
C ARG A 68 -3.29 -10.05 -5.78
N MET A 69 -3.35 -8.88 -6.41
CA MET A 69 -2.33 -8.44 -7.37
C MET A 69 -1.03 -8.02 -6.69
N TYR A 70 -1.12 -7.45 -5.47
CA TYR A 70 0.03 -7.07 -4.68
C TYR A 70 0.79 -8.30 -4.17
N ARG A 71 0.10 -9.37 -3.74
CA ARG A 71 0.74 -10.65 -3.39
C ARG A 71 1.59 -11.20 -4.54
N ARG A 72 1.03 -11.26 -5.76
CA ARG A 72 1.78 -11.65 -6.98
C ARG A 72 3.02 -10.81 -7.19
N ARG A 73 2.97 -9.53 -6.83
CA ARG A 73 4.12 -8.62 -6.91
C ARG A 73 5.17 -8.90 -5.84
N CYS A 74 4.75 -9.22 -4.62
CA CYS A 74 5.65 -9.67 -3.55
C CYS A 74 6.37 -10.96 -3.96
N GLU A 75 5.64 -11.93 -4.51
CA GLU A 75 6.18 -13.19 -5.04
C GLU A 75 7.18 -12.94 -6.17
N ARG A 76 6.81 -12.15 -7.19
CA ARG A 76 7.69 -11.81 -8.32
C ARG A 76 8.96 -11.04 -7.91
N LYS A 77 8.93 -10.34 -6.78
CA LYS A 77 10.09 -9.60 -6.25
C LYS A 77 10.84 -10.37 -5.18
N GLU A 78 10.38 -11.58 -4.84
CA GLU A 78 10.94 -12.43 -3.78
C GLU A 78 11.12 -11.65 -2.47
N ARG A 79 10.14 -10.77 -2.16
CA ARG A 79 10.16 -9.93 -0.96
C ARG A 79 9.04 -10.33 -0.02
N PRO A 80 9.27 -10.27 1.31
CA PRO A 80 8.23 -10.57 2.27
C PRO A 80 7.05 -9.61 2.10
N CYS A 81 5.86 -10.18 1.90
CA CYS A 81 4.62 -9.42 1.74
C CYS A 81 4.23 -8.78 3.07
N VAL A 82 3.95 -7.47 3.05
CA VAL A 82 3.50 -6.75 4.26
C VAL A 82 2.09 -7.17 4.69
N LEU A 83 1.25 -7.64 3.74
CA LEU A 83 -0.13 -8.04 4.00
C LEU A 83 -0.25 -9.38 4.73
N ASP A 84 0.77 -10.23 4.67
CA ASP A 84 0.77 -11.55 5.32
C ASP A 84 1.13 -11.48 6.81
N LYS A 85 1.78 -10.40 7.26
CA LYS A 85 2.12 -10.21 8.68
C LYS A 85 1.11 -9.37 9.45
N ASP A 86 0.26 -8.61 8.77
CA ASP A 86 -0.56 -7.56 9.38
C ASP A 86 -2.07 -7.87 9.36
N LYS A 87 -2.47 -9.14 9.43
CA LYS A 87 -3.89 -9.52 9.60
C LYS A 87 -4.54 -9.01 10.91
N MET A 88 -3.85 -8.25 11.78
CA MET A 88 -4.36 -7.91 13.12
C MET A 88 -4.21 -6.47 13.63
N GLU A 89 -3.48 -5.54 12.98
CA GLU A 89 -3.18 -4.24 13.60
C GLU A 89 -3.81 -3.01 12.90
N VAL A 90 -4.21 -3.12 11.63
CA VAL A 90 -4.70 -1.98 10.82
C VAL A 90 -5.97 -1.32 11.40
N GLY A 91 -6.88 -2.09 11.99
CA GLY A 91 -8.11 -1.55 12.58
C GLY A 91 -7.92 -0.84 13.93
N ARG A 92 -6.77 -1.01 14.61
CA ARG A 92 -6.55 -0.47 15.97
C ARG A 92 -5.75 0.84 15.98
N GLN A 93 -4.92 1.07 14.96
CA GLN A 93 -4.03 2.24 14.89
C GLN A 93 -4.77 3.52 14.46
N ALA A 94 -5.71 3.44 13.51
CA ALA A 94 -6.47 4.59 13.02
C ALA A 94 -7.32 5.28 14.10
N ARG A 95 -7.72 4.56 15.16
CA ARG A 95 -8.45 5.14 16.31
C ARG A 95 -7.55 5.83 17.34
N LYS A 96 -6.23 5.63 17.30
CA LYS A 96 -5.30 6.13 18.31
C LYS A 96 -4.63 7.47 17.93
N GLU A 97 -4.63 7.84 16.65
CA GLU A 97 -4.07 9.14 16.19
C GLU A 97 -5.15 10.24 16.06
N ALA A 98 -6.42 9.93 16.35
CA ALA A 98 -7.54 10.86 16.33
C ALA A 98 -8.11 11.17 17.74
N ALA A 99 -7.40 10.78 18.80
CA ALA A 99 -7.72 11.04 20.21
C ALA A 99 -6.56 11.81 20.87
#